data_AF-A0A2E5B3V4-F1
#
_entry.id   AF-A0A2E5B3V4-F1
#
_cell.length_a   1.000
_cell.length_b   1.000
_cell.length_c   1.000
_cell.angle_alpha   90.00
_cell.angle_beta   90.00
_cell.angle_gamma   90.00
#
_symmetry.space_group_name_H-M   'P 1'
#
loop_
_entity.id
_entity.type
_entity.pdbx_description
1 polymer ?
#
loop_
_entity_poly.entity_id
_entity_poly.type
_entity_poly.pdbx_seq_one_letter_code
_entity_poly.pdbx_strand_id
1 'polypeptide(L)'
;MAQDVSTIITSIKEIASDILEKDISTVRGFSERQVEAIAKQTVIIQKGIANGDIDEDLREFFLDGLEAMALNFVNTLKGILMVTLEKLWNALVNFLYKAVGVVI
;
A
#
# COMPACT_ATOMS: atom_id res chain seq x y z
N MET A 1 31.24 19.53 9.39
CA MET A 1 32.07 19.54 8.17
C MET A 1 31.14 19.72 6.99
N ALA A 2 31.49 20.55 6.00
CA ALA A 2 30.66 20.72 4.82
C ALA A 2 30.58 19.40 4.05
N GLN A 3 29.38 18.88 3.83
CA GLN A 3 29.18 17.72 2.98
C GLN A 3 29.28 18.18 1.52
N ASP A 4 30.00 17.41 0.69
CA ASP A 4 29.95 17.62 -0.75
C ASP A 4 28.62 17.10 -1.33
N VAL A 5 28.31 17.55 -2.55
CA VAL A 5 27.06 17.19 -3.24
C VAL A 5 26.94 15.68 -3.42
N SER A 6 28.05 14.97 -3.63
CA SER A 6 28.04 13.51 -3.81
C SER A 6 27.57 12.81 -2.55
N THR A 7 28.06 13.23 -1.38
CA THR A 7 27.69 12.68 -0.08
C THR A 7 26.20 12.90 0.19
N ILE A 8 25.68 14.10 -0.09
CA ILE A 8 24.27 14.44 0.07
C ILE A 8 23.39 13.55 -0.82
N ILE A 9 23.76 13.37 -2.10
CA ILE A 9 23.02 12.51 -3.03
C ILE A 9 22.99 11.06 -2.52
N THR A 10 24.13 10.54 -2.06
CA THR A 10 24.21 9.17 -1.52
C THR A 10 23.30 9.00 -0.31
N SER A 11 23.34 9.92 0.66
CA SER A 11 22.48 9.84 1.84
C SER A 11 20.98 9.95 1.51
N ILE A 12 20.59 10.79 0.55
CA ILE A 12 19.20 10.85 0.07
C ILE A 12 18.76 9.50 -0.48
N LYS A 13 19.59 8.86 -1.30
CA LYS A 13 19.29 7.55 -1.88
C LYS A 13 19.16 6.48 -0.80
N GLU A 14 20.07 6.46 0.16
CA GLU A 14 20.04 5.51 1.27
C GLU A 14 18.78 5.67 2.14
N ILE A 15 18.43 6.91 2.51
CA ILE A 15 17.20 7.21 3.27
C ILE A 15 15.97 6.75 2.49
N ALA A 16 15.93 7.03 1.19
CA ALA A 16 14.81 6.63 0.34
C ALA A 16 14.71 5.10 0.24
N SER A 17 15.82 4.41 -0.02
CA SER A 17 15.86 2.94 -0.11
C SER A 17 15.41 2.27 1.18
N ASP A 18 15.92 2.69 2.34
CA ASP A 18 15.57 2.07 3.64
C ASP A 18 14.06 2.14 3.94
N ILE A 19 13.47 3.32 3.72
CA ILE A 19 12.03 3.52 3.96
C ILE A 19 11.19 2.75 2.93
N LEU A 20 11.52 2.87 1.65
CA LEU A 20 10.73 2.27 0.58
C LEU A 20 10.80 0.75 0.60
N GLU A 21 11.97 0.14 0.81
CA GLU A 21 12.09 -1.33 0.85
C GLU A 21 11.28 -1.95 1.98
N LYS A 22 11.38 -1.38 3.18
CA LYS A 22 10.64 -1.84 4.36
C LYS A 22 9.14 -1.77 4.14
N ASP A 23 8.63 -0.62 3.70
CA ASP A 23 7.20 -0.42 3.54
C ASP A 23 6.66 -1.18 2.29
N ILE A 24 7.44 -1.33 1.21
CA ILE A 24 7.07 -2.16 0.04
C ILE A 24 6.86 -3.63 0.44
N SER A 25 7.71 -4.19 1.32
CA SER A 25 7.52 -5.56 1.80
C SER A 25 6.18 -5.75 2.52
N THR A 26 5.79 -4.74 3.32
CA THR A 26 4.51 -4.71 4.04
C THR A 26 3.33 -4.59 3.06
N VAL A 27 3.44 -3.68 2.09
CA VAL A 27 2.44 -3.51 1.02
C VAL A 27 2.25 -4.80 0.23
N ARG A 28 3.34 -5.49 -0.13
CA ARG A 28 3.30 -6.75 -0.87
C ARG A 28 2.54 -7.83 -0.10
N GLY A 29 2.92 -8.08 1.15
CA GLY A 29 2.26 -9.10 1.97
C GLY A 29 0.79 -8.79 2.29
N PHE A 30 0.43 -7.50 2.43
CA PHE A 30 -0.97 -7.10 2.49
C PHE A 30 -1.72 -7.41 1.19
N SER A 31 -1.14 -7.00 0.06
CA SER A 31 -1.76 -7.14 -1.26
C SER A 31 -2.01 -8.59 -1.63
N GLU A 32 -1.02 -9.46 -1.43
CA GLU A 32 -1.14 -10.90 -1.70
C GLU A 32 -2.31 -11.52 -0.91
N ARG A 33 -2.38 -11.25 0.40
CA ARG A 33 -3.46 -11.78 1.25
C ARG A 33 -4.84 -11.28 0.86
N GLN A 34 -4.98 -9.98 0.57
CA GLN A 34 -6.28 -9.40 0.22
C GLN A 34 -6.77 -9.89 -1.14
N VAL A 35 -5.88 -9.93 -2.15
CA VAL A 35 -6.22 -10.43 -3.49
C VAL A 35 -6.60 -11.90 -3.43
N GLU A 36 -5.87 -12.72 -2.65
CA GLU A 36 -6.22 -14.13 -2.44
C GLU A 36 -7.61 -14.29 -1.80
N ALA A 37 -7.93 -13.49 -0.78
CA ALA A 37 -9.22 -13.53 -0.11
C ALA A 37 -10.38 -13.12 -1.05
N ILE A 38 -10.21 -12.04 -1.82
CA ILE A 38 -11.19 -11.61 -2.82
C ILE A 38 -11.42 -12.71 -3.84
N ALA A 39 -10.34 -13.31 -4.38
CA ALA A 39 -10.44 -14.39 -5.35
C ALA A 39 -11.19 -15.62 -4.78
N LYS A 40 -10.88 -16.02 -3.55
CA LYS A 40 -11.59 -17.11 -2.86
C LYS A 40 -13.07 -16.79 -2.70
N GLN A 41 -13.42 -15.57 -2.30
CA GLN A 41 -14.80 -15.13 -2.18
C GLN A 41 -15.53 -15.18 -3.53
N THR A 42 -14.88 -14.73 -4.61
CA THR A 42 -15.43 -14.82 -5.97
C THR A 42 -15.72 -16.27 -6.36
N VAL A 43 -14.83 -17.22 -6.06
CA VAL A 43 -15.04 -18.65 -6.34
C VAL A 43 -16.20 -19.22 -5.52
N ILE A 44 -16.36 -18.81 -4.27
CA ILE A 44 -17.50 -19.22 -3.43
C ILE A 44 -18.82 -18.76 -4.05
N ILE A 45 -18.89 -17.48 -4.44
CA ILE A 45 -20.07 -16.90 -5.09
C ILE A 45 -20.36 -17.61 -6.41
N GLN A 46 -19.33 -17.84 -7.24
CA GLN A 46 -19.47 -18.57 -8.50
C GLN A 46 -20.10 -19.95 -8.30
N LYS A 47 -19.67 -20.70 -7.28
CA LYS A 47 -20.23 -22.02 -6.95
C LYS A 47 -21.69 -21.92 -6.48
N GLY A 48 -22.00 -20.93 -5.65
CA GLY A 48 -23.37 -20.64 -5.19
C GLY A 48 -24.32 -20.27 -6.34
N ILE A 49 -23.84 -19.55 -7.35
CA ILE A 49 -24.64 -19.29 -8.56
C ILE A 49 -24.85 -20.58 -9.36
N ALA A 50 -23.79 -21.38 -9.53
CA ALA A 50 -23.84 -22.59 -10.36
C ALA A 50 -24.73 -23.70 -9.77
N ASN A 51 -24.82 -23.81 -8.45
CA ASN A 51 -25.66 -24.82 -7.78
C ASN A 51 -27.07 -24.33 -7.43
N GLY A 52 -27.37 -23.04 -7.67
CA GLY A 52 -28.69 -22.44 -7.44
C GLY A 52 -28.91 -21.91 -6.01
N ASP A 53 -27.89 -21.94 -5.14
CA ASP A 53 -27.97 -21.36 -3.79
C ASP A 53 -28.00 -19.81 -3.83
N ILE A 54 -27.50 -19.21 -4.91
CA ILE A 54 -27.55 -17.76 -5.18
C ILE A 54 -28.41 -17.56 -6.43
N ASP A 55 -29.65 -17.14 -6.20
CA ASP A 55 -30.60 -16.76 -7.25
C ASP A 55 -30.29 -15.37 -7.84
N GLU A 56 -31.14 -14.92 -8.76
CA GLU A 56 -30.93 -13.67 -9.48
C GLU A 56 -31.06 -12.43 -8.56
N ASP A 57 -31.97 -12.48 -7.59
CA ASP A 57 -32.18 -11.39 -6.62
C ASP A 57 -30.99 -11.25 -5.67
N LEU A 58 -30.42 -12.37 -5.20
CA LEU A 58 -29.23 -12.38 -4.35
C LEU A 58 -27.94 -12.07 -5.11
N ARG A 59 -27.91 -12.31 -6.42
CA ARG A 59 -26.70 -12.10 -7.23
C ARG A 59 -26.20 -10.68 -7.17
N GLU A 60 -27.07 -9.69 -7.34
CA GLU A 60 -26.71 -8.26 -7.31
C GLU A 60 -26.07 -7.89 -5.96
N PHE A 61 -26.67 -8.33 -4.85
CA PHE A 61 -26.12 -8.14 -3.51
C PHE A 61 -24.69 -8.70 -3.35
N PHE A 62 -24.42 -9.90 -3.89
CA PHE A 62 -23.07 -10.48 -3.82
C PHE A 62 -22.07 -9.77 -4.75
N LEU A 63 -22.51 -9.25 -5.89
CA LEU A 63 -21.67 -8.48 -6.81
C LEU A 63 -21.27 -7.13 -6.20
N ASP A 64 -22.22 -6.42 -5.56
CA ASP A 64 -21.95 -5.20 -4.80
C ASP A 64 -20.95 -5.47 -3.67
N GLY A 65 -21.08 -6.62 -3.01
CA GLY A 65 -20.12 -7.09 -2.01
C GLY A 65 -18.70 -7.24 -2.55
N LEU A 66 -18.55 -7.83 -3.75
CA LEU A 66 -17.24 -7.96 -4.41
C LEU A 66 -16.66 -6.59 -4.81
N GLU A 67 -17.49 -5.69 -5.32
CA GLU A 67 -17.08 -4.32 -5.63
C GLU A 67 -16.58 -3.60 -4.37
N ALA A 68 -17.33 -3.70 -3.27
CA ALA A 68 -16.94 -3.11 -2.00
C ALA A 68 -15.61 -3.70 -1.47
N MET A 69 -15.38 -5.01 -1.62
CA MET A 69 -14.10 -5.62 -1.24
C MET A 69 -12.94 -5.07 -2.08
N ALA A 70 -13.12 -4.94 -3.40
CA ALA A 70 -12.10 -4.38 -4.28
C ALA A 70 -11.81 -2.91 -3.97
N LEU A 71 -12.85 -2.11 -3.74
CA LEU A 71 -12.74 -0.69 -3.35
C LEU A 71 -11.99 -0.55 -2.02
N ASN A 72 -12.33 -1.35 -1.02
CA ASN A 72 -11.67 -1.34 0.28
C ASN A 72 -10.19 -1.75 0.19
N PHE A 73 -9.87 -2.73 -0.65
CA PHE A 73 -8.50 -3.11 -0.94
C PHE A 73 -7.70 -1.92 -1.50
N VAL A 74 -8.21 -1.25 -2.53
CA VAL A 74 -7.56 -0.09 -3.15
C VAL A 74 -7.40 1.07 -2.15
N ASN A 75 -8.45 1.36 -1.38
CA ASN A 75 -8.41 2.45 -0.39
C ASN A 75 -7.38 2.18 0.72
N THR A 76 -7.29 0.93 1.18
CA THR A 76 -6.30 0.55 2.19
C THR A 76 -4.89 0.63 1.62
N LEU A 77 -4.67 0.14 0.39
CA LEU A 77 -3.40 0.26 -0.31
C LEU A 77 -2.96 1.73 -0.44
N LYS A 78 -3.89 2.62 -0.84
CA LYS A 78 -3.65 4.06 -0.90
C LYS A 78 -3.24 4.63 0.46
N GLY A 79 -3.92 4.23 1.54
CA GLY A 79 -3.59 4.66 2.90
C GLY A 79 -2.18 4.24 3.33
N ILE A 80 -1.80 2.98 3.06
CA ILE A 80 -0.45 2.49 3.36
C ILE A 80 0.60 3.31 2.59
N LEU A 81 0.41 3.51 1.28
CA LEU A 81 1.33 4.28 0.45
C LEU A 81 1.46 5.74 0.90
N MET A 82 0.34 6.36 1.29
CA MET A 82 0.35 7.74 1.78
C MET A 82 1.24 7.89 3.02
N VAL A 83 1.15 6.96 3.97
CA VAL A 83 2.00 6.93 5.17
C VAL A 83 3.47 6.72 4.81
N THR A 84 3.78 5.84 3.84
CA THR A 84 5.15 5.63 3.37
C THR A 84 5.74 6.90 2.75
N LEU A 85 4.97 7.59 1.91
CA LEU A 85 5.39 8.84 1.30
C LEU A 85 5.57 9.95 2.33
N GLU A 86 4.71 10.02 3.35
CA GLU A 86 4.85 10.98 4.45
C GLU A 86 6.13 10.72 5.27
N LYS A 87 6.42 9.46 5.62
CA LYS A 87 7.68 9.11 6.30
C LYS A 87 8.90 9.48 5.47
N LEU A 88 8.87 9.17 4.17
CA LEU A 88 9.95 9.50 3.24
C LEU A 88 10.17 11.01 3.20
N TRP A 89 9.10 11.78 3.01
CA TRP A 89 9.15 13.24 3.01
C TRP A 89 9.77 13.79 4.30
N ASN A 90 9.27 13.35 5.46
CA ASN A 90 9.76 13.82 6.75
C ASN A 90 11.23 13.47 6.98
N ALA A 91 11.67 12.27 6.59
CA ALA A 91 13.06 11.85 6.73
C ALA A 91 14.00 12.68 5.84
N LEU A 92 13.59 12.92 4.58
CA LEU A 92 14.36 13.73 3.63
C LEU A 92 14.48 15.18 4.11
N VAL A 93 13.37 15.82 4.52
CA VAL A 93 13.38 17.19 5.03
C VAL A 93 14.26 17.31 6.27
N ASN A 94 14.13 16.38 7.22
CA ASN A 94 14.97 16.37 8.43
C ASN A 94 16.46 16.25 8.09
N PHE A 95 16.82 15.34 7.18
CA PHE A 95 18.20 15.20 6.72
C PHE A 95 18.72 16.49 6.08
N LEU A 96 17.96 17.09 5.16
CA LEU A 96 18.35 18.31 4.46
C LEU A 96 18.49 19.49 5.43
N TYR A 97 17.59 19.63 6.41
CA TYR A 97 17.67 20.72 7.39
C TYR A 97 18.91 20.57 8.28
N LYS A 98 19.22 19.34 8.71
CA LYS A 98 20.48 19.04 9.43
C LYS A 98 21.70 19.37 8.59
N ALA A 99 21.68 19.06 7.29
CA ALA A 99 22.80 19.34 6.39
C ALA A 99 23.09 20.85 6.26
N VAL A 100 22.07 21.70 6.38
CA VAL A 100 22.21 23.18 6.41
C VAL A 100 22.38 23.76 7.82
N GLY A 101 22.51 22.92 8.85
CA GLY A 101 22.78 23.34 10.23
C GLY A 101 21.53 23.73 11.03
N VAL A 102 20.33 23.42 10.55
CA VAL A 102 19.07 23.61 11.29
C VAL A 102 18.76 22.33 12.08
N VAL A 103 18.56 22.48 13.39
CA VAL A 103 18.10 21.38 14.27
C VAL A 103 16.59 21.54 14.47
N ILE A 104 15.83 20.53 14.07
CA ILE A 104 14.38 20.40 14.29
C ILE A 104 14.12 19.28 15.30
#